data_AF-A0A9P8PGF7-F1
#
_entry.id   AF-A0A9P8PGF7-F1
#
_cell.length_a   1.000
_cell.length_b   1.000
_cell.length_c   1.000
_cell.angle_alpha   90.00
_cell.angle_beta   90.00
_cell.angle_gamma   90.00
#
_symmetry.space_group_name_H-M   'P 1'
#
loop_
_entity.id
_entity.type
_entity.pdbx_description
1 polymer ?
#
loop_
_entity_poly.entity_id
_entity_poly.type
_entity_poly.pdbx_seq_one_letter_code
_entity_poly.pdbx_strand_id
1 'polypeptide(L)'
;MGFGSNRILKELKQFQASDSLQLIPSDDISVQYVDMKVGNNPLYPETYRLRFIIEDDYPFAPPQVQFVGPNKIPIHPHIYSNGHICLNILYDGWSPANSLRTVSLSVQSMLSGNTDGSRPEGDHQYCKSAPKNPLHSKWVFDDDSI
;
A
#
# COMPACT_ATOMS: atom_id res chain seq x y z
N MET A 1 5.07 25.17 6.01
CA MET A 1 4.60 23.86 6.50
C MET A 1 3.22 23.63 5.92
N GLY A 2 3.09 22.68 5.00
CA GLY A 2 1.85 22.39 4.28
C GLY A 2 0.80 21.73 5.19
N PHE A 3 -0.46 21.79 4.79
CA PHE A 3 -1.58 21.21 5.54
C PHE A 3 -1.43 19.68 5.75
N GLY A 4 -0.82 18.98 4.79
CA GLY A 4 -0.53 17.55 4.88
C GLY A 4 0.37 17.17 6.07
N SER A 5 1.31 18.03 6.45
CA SER A 5 2.23 17.81 7.58
C SER A 5 1.50 17.70 8.92
N ASN A 6 0.45 18.49 9.14
CA ASN A 6 -0.33 18.45 10.38
C ASN A 6 -1.24 17.23 10.45
N ARG A 7 -1.78 16.80 9.30
CA ARG A 7 -2.63 15.60 9.21
C ARG A 7 -1.82 14.34 9.50
N ILE A 8 -0.67 14.17 8.85
CA ILE A 8 0.16 12.97 9.03
C ILE A 8 0.63 12.85 10.48
N LEU A 9 1.09 13.94 11.10
CA LEU A 9 1.51 13.91 12.51
C LEU A 9 0.40 13.47 13.47
N LYS A 10 -0.86 13.84 13.19
CA LYS A 10 -2.01 13.37 13.96
C LYS A 10 -2.28 11.89 13.75
N GLU A 11 -2.15 11.39 12.52
CA GLU A 11 -2.30 9.97 12.21
C GLU A 11 -1.21 9.13 12.86
N LEU A 12 0.06 9.55 12.79
CA LEU A 12 1.18 8.83 13.41
C LEU A 12 1.00 8.72 14.93
N LYS A 13 0.54 9.79 15.59
CA LYS A 13 0.22 9.76 17.03
C LYS A 13 -0.94 8.83 17.39
N GLN A 14 -1.91 8.69 16.48
CA GLN A 14 -3.08 7.84 16.66
C GLN A 14 -2.89 6.43 16.09
N PHE A 15 -1.71 6.13 15.52
CA PHE A 15 -1.44 4.84 14.92
C PHE A 15 -1.31 3.77 16.02
N GLN A 16 -2.37 2.99 16.20
CA GLN A 16 -2.41 1.95 17.23
C GLN A 16 -1.66 0.69 16.77
N ALA A 17 -0.34 0.65 16.94
CA ALA A 17 0.45 -0.53 16.59
C ALA A 17 -0.14 -1.82 17.19
N SER A 18 -0.11 -2.90 16.41
CA SER A 18 -0.59 -4.24 16.80
C SER A 18 0.46 -5.28 16.40
N ASP A 19 0.37 -6.50 16.93
CA ASP A 19 1.35 -7.55 16.61
C ASP A 19 1.51 -7.82 15.10
N SER A 20 0.48 -7.49 14.32
CA SER A 20 0.44 -7.66 12.86
C SER A 20 0.71 -6.38 12.06
N LEU A 21 0.69 -5.19 12.65
CA LEU A 21 0.95 -3.90 12.00
C LEU A 21 1.81 -2.98 12.88
N GLN A 22 3.01 -2.66 12.42
CA GLN A 22 3.98 -1.85 13.16
C GLN A 22 4.42 -0.66 12.32
N LEU A 23 4.35 0.54 12.90
CA LEU A 23 4.91 1.74 12.29
C LEU A 23 6.43 1.74 12.50
N ILE A 24 7.19 1.90 11.42
CA ILE A 24 8.65 1.97 11.48
C ILE A 24 9.07 3.45 11.48
N PRO A 25 9.93 3.88 12.43
CA PRO A 25 10.43 5.24 12.46
C PRO A 25 11.08 5.64 11.14
N SER A 26 10.82 6.87 10.72
CA SER A 26 11.41 7.49 9.54
C SER A 26 11.89 8.89 9.89
N ASP A 27 13.06 9.27 9.39
CA ASP A 27 13.62 10.61 9.57
C ASP A 27 12.86 11.68 8.78
N ASP A 28 12.15 11.27 7.74
CA ASP A 28 11.34 12.15 6.90
C ASP A 28 9.85 11.92 7.15
N ILE A 29 9.13 12.96 7.58
CA ILE A 29 7.68 12.87 7.83
C ILE A 29 6.88 12.58 6.55
N SER A 30 7.43 12.92 5.38
CA SER A 30 6.81 12.64 4.08
C SER A 30 6.96 11.18 3.65
N VAL A 31 7.84 10.40 4.30
CA VAL A 31 8.03 8.98 4.00
C VAL A 31 7.75 8.15 5.23
N GLN A 32 6.72 7.32 5.19
CA GLN A 32 6.37 6.44 6.31
C GLN A 32 6.49 4.97 5.90
N TYR A 33 6.83 4.12 6.86
CA TYR A 33 6.98 2.69 6.65
C TYR A 33 6.09 1.93 7.63
N VAL A 34 5.38 0.93 7.13
CA VAL A 34 4.56 0.03 7.96
C VAL A 34 4.97 -1.40 7.68
N ASP A 35 5.40 -2.10 8.73
CA ASP A 35 5.64 -3.54 8.70
C ASP A 35 4.34 -4.28 8.99
N MET A 36 4.04 -5.27 8.16
CA MET A 36 2.80 -6.04 8.18
C MET A 36 3.09 -7.53 8.20
N LYS A 37 2.42 -8.25 9.11
CA LYS A 37 2.35 -9.71 9.11
C LYS A 37 0.97 -10.15 8.66
N VAL A 38 0.92 -11.11 7.74
CA VAL A 38 -0.34 -11.64 7.19
C VAL A 38 -0.71 -12.94 7.90
N GLY A 39 -1.02 -12.83 9.20
CA GLY A 39 -1.58 -13.89 10.05
C GLY A 39 -1.34 -15.34 9.61
N ASN A 40 -2.43 -16.09 9.41
CA ASN A 40 -2.42 -17.53 9.12
C ASN A 40 -2.49 -17.85 7.61
N ASN A 41 -1.97 -17.00 6.73
CA ASN A 41 -1.91 -17.32 5.30
C ASN A 41 -0.55 -17.92 4.92
N PRO A 42 -0.48 -19.21 4.52
CA PRO A 42 0.80 -19.86 4.20
C PRO A 42 1.51 -19.26 2.99
N LEU A 43 0.82 -18.51 2.13
CA LEU A 43 1.44 -17.77 1.02
C LEU A 43 2.28 -16.59 1.50
N TYR A 44 2.01 -16.10 2.71
CA TYR A 44 2.57 -14.87 3.25
C TYR A 44 3.19 -15.04 4.65
N PRO A 45 4.17 -15.96 4.83
CA PRO A 45 4.75 -16.26 6.14
C PRO A 45 5.68 -15.18 6.68
N GLU A 46 6.13 -14.26 5.81
CA GLU A 46 7.10 -13.22 6.13
C GLU A 46 6.44 -11.93 6.63
N THR A 47 7.26 -11.04 7.18
CA THR A 47 6.87 -9.64 7.36
C THR A 47 7.10 -8.87 6.06
N TYR A 48 6.06 -8.18 5.59
CA TYR A 48 6.08 -7.34 4.40
C TYR A 48 6.08 -5.86 4.78
N ARG A 49 6.84 -5.03 4.07
CA ARG A 49 6.93 -3.60 4.35
C ARG A 49 6.21 -2.78 3.29
N LEU A 50 5.28 -1.95 3.72
CA LEU A 50 4.69 -0.89 2.93
C LEU A 50 5.50 0.40 3.10
N ARG A 51 5.76 1.09 1.99
CA ARG A 51 6.25 2.46 1.96
C ARG A 51 5.12 3.38 1.53
N PHE A 52 4.92 4.43 2.31
CA PHE A 52 4.00 5.53 2.04
C PHE A 52 4.82 6.78 1.71
N ILE A 53 4.53 7.43 0.59
CA ILE A 53 5.06 8.76 0.26
C ILE A 53 3.88 9.74 0.33
N ILE A 54 3.99 10.71 1.22
CA ILE A 54 2.99 11.72 1.52
C ILE A 54 3.33 12.97 0.72
N GLU A 55 2.49 13.26 -0.28
CA GLU A 55 2.59 14.46 -1.10
C GLU A 55 1.90 15.66 -0.42
N ASP A 56 2.15 16.87 -0.94
CA ASP A 56 1.62 18.12 -0.36
C ASP A 56 0.09 18.17 -0.29
N ASP A 57 -0.60 17.49 -1.21
CA ASP A 57 -2.07 17.47 -1.31
C ASP A 57 -2.72 16.43 -0.39
N TYR A 58 -1.95 15.65 0.37
CA TYR A 58 -2.51 14.76 1.38
C TYR A 58 -3.26 15.56 2.47
N PRO A 59 -4.48 15.17 2.88
CA PRO A 59 -5.20 13.93 2.57
C PRO A 59 -6.23 14.04 1.44
N PHE A 60 -6.26 15.15 0.69
CA PHE A 60 -7.20 15.32 -0.44
C PHE A 60 -6.83 14.39 -1.61
N ALA A 61 -5.53 14.21 -1.85
CA ALA A 61 -5.01 13.15 -2.70
C ALA A 61 -4.49 11.95 -1.87
N PRO A 62 -4.53 10.72 -2.43
CA PRO A 62 -3.94 9.55 -1.79
C PRO A 62 -2.42 9.67 -1.66
N PRO A 63 -1.81 9.01 -0.68
CA PRO A 63 -0.37 8.85 -0.62
C PRO A 63 0.08 7.81 -1.67
N GLN A 64 1.33 7.88 -2.10
CA GLN A 64 1.89 6.80 -2.92
C GLN A 64 2.16 5.59 -2.02
N VAL A 65 1.63 4.43 -2.36
CA VAL A 65 1.79 3.21 -1.55
C VAL A 65 2.34 2.08 -2.41
N GLN A 66 3.40 1.44 -1.93
CA GLN A 66 3.99 0.27 -2.57
C GLN A 66 4.68 -0.63 -1.55
N PHE A 67 4.79 -1.91 -1.87
CA PHE A 67 5.67 -2.82 -1.16
C PHE A 67 7.13 -2.51 -1.45
N VAL A 68 7.97 -2.65 -0.44
CA VAL A 68 9.43 -2.46 -0.54
C VAL A 68 10.16 -3.58 0.18
N GLY A 69 11.39 -3.87 -0.26
CA GLY A 69 12.26 -4.88 0.32
C GLY A 69 12.77 -5.86 -0.74
N PRO A 70 14.08 -6.10 -0.83
CA PRO A 70 14.63 -7.03 -1.82
C PRO A 70 14.07 -8.43 -1.56
N ASN A 71 13.41 -9.01 -2.57
CA ASN A 71 12.76 -10.32 -2.53
C ASN A 71 11.64 -10.48 -1.49
N LYS A 72 11.06 -9.38 -0.99
CA LYS A 72 9.94 -9.37 -0.04
C LYS A 72 8.71 -8.68 -0.58
N ILE A 73 8.43 -8.85 -1.88
CA ILE A 73 7.19 -8.37 -2.51
C ILE A 73 6.19 -9.53 -2.55
N PRO A 74 5.03 -9.44 -1.89
CA PRO A 74 4.04 -10.53 -1.88
C PRO A 74 3.63 -10.88 -3.30
N ILE A 75 3.47 -12.16 -3.60
CA ILE A 75 2.92 -12.62 -4.88
C ILE A 75 1.40 -12.64 -4.74
N HIS A 76 0.72 -11.72 -5.42
CA HIS A 76 -0.74 -11.57 -5.37
C HIS A 76 -1.26 -11.08 -6.73
N PRO A 77 -2.47 -11.45 -7.16
CA PRO A 77 -3.12 -10.97 -8.39
C PRO A 77 -3.27 -9.43 -8.54
N HIS A 78 -2.96 -8.67 -7.49
CA HIS A 78 -3.07 -7.22 -7.42
C HIS A 78 -1.76 -6.55 -6.98
N ILE A 79 -0.66 -7.31 -6.88
CA ILE A 79 0.65 -6.81 -6.48
C ILE A 79 1.67 -7.15 -7.54
N TYR A 80 2.18 -6.10 -8.17
CA TYR A 80 3.20 -6.19 -9.20
C TYR A 80 4.58 -6.44 -8.59
N SER A 81 5.50 -7.03 -9.35
CA SER A 81 6.84 -7.41 -8.90
C SER A 81 7.71 -6.21 -8.51
N ASN A 82 7.40 -5.01 -9.00
CA ASN A 82 7.99 -3.74 -8.56
C ASN A 82 7.42 -3.20 -7.23
N GLY A 83 6.44 -3.91 -6.65
CA GLY A 83 5.78 -3.56 -5.40
C GLY A 83 4.53 -2.69 -5.54
N HIS A 84 4.14 -2.31 -6.76
CA HIS A 84 2.92 -1.53 -6.97
C HIS A 84 1.68 -2.35 -6.64
N ILE A 85 0.67 -1.67 -6.11
CA ILE A 85 -0.55 -2.29 -5.60
C ILE A 85 -1.73 -1.75 -6.42
N CYS A 86 -2.50 -2.64 -7.03
CA CYS A 86 -3.77 -2.30 -7.68
C CYS A 86 -4.91 -2.50 -6.67
N LEU A 87 -5.21 -1.47 -5.90
CA LEU A 87 -6.29 -1.51 -4.91
C LEU A 87 -7.05 -0.19 -4.94
N ASN A 88 -8.36 -0.23 -5.18
CA ASN A 88 -9.18 0.96 -5.44
C ASN A 88 -9.06 2.05 -4.36
N ILE A 89 -8.89 1.68 -3.09
CA ILE A 89 -8.71 2.64 -1.98
C ILE A 89 -7.50 3.58 -2.18
N LEU A 90 -6.53 3.20 -3.01
CA LEU A 90 -5.33 3.98 -3.32
C LEU A 90 -5.50 4.90 -4.54
N TYR A 91 -6.62 4.80 -5.26
CA TYR A 91 -6.88 5.49 -6.52
C TYR A 91 -8.28 6.12 -6.48
N ASP A 92 -9.22 5.67 -7.33
CA ASP A 92 -10.55 6.26 -7.48
C ASP A 92 -11.41 6.14 -6.21
N GLY A 93 -11.17 5.11 -5.39
CA GLY A 93 -11.81 4.90 -4.10
C GLY A 93 -11.16 5.65 -2.93
N TRP A 94 -10.18 6.52 -3.18
CA TRP A 94 -9.58 7.33 -2.13
C TRP A 94 -10.58 8.32 -1.53
N SER A 95 -10.52 8.47 -0.21
CA SER A 95 -11.27 9.45 0.55
C SER A 95 -10.35 10.05 1.61
N PRO A 96 -10.44 11.37 1.91
CA PRO A 96 -9.68 11.99 2.99
C PRO A 96 -9.95 11.38 4.38
N ALA A 97 -11.01 10.57 4.53
CA ALA A 97 -11.27 9.80 5.74
C ALA A 97 -10.32 8.59 5.91
N ASN A 98 -9.69 8.13 4.82
CA ASN A 98 -8.71 7.07 4.87
C ASN A 98 -7.42 7.56 5.53
N SER A 99 -6.75 6.64 6.22
CA SER A 99 -5.50 6.86 6.94
C SER A 99 -4.46 5.82 6.53
N LEU A 100 -3.20 6.03 6.89
CA LEU A 100 -2.14 5.02 6.69
C LEU A 100 -2.54 3.68 7.31
N ARG A 101 -3.19 3.71 8.47
CA ARG A 101 -3.69 2.53 9.17
C ARG A 101 -4.81 1.85 8.37
N THR A 102 -5.82 2.60 7.93
CA THR A 102 -6.95 2.05 7.16
C THR A 102 -6.44 1.37 5.90
N VAL A 103 -5.53 2.03 5.15
CA VAL A 103 -4.90 1.46 3.96
C VAL A 103 -4.12 0.18 4.29
N SER A 104 -3.31 0.20 5.36
CA SER A 104 -2.54 -0.98 5.77
C SER A 104 -3.46 -2.16 6.13
N LEU A 105 -4.59 -1.90 6.79
CA LEU A 105 -5.59 -2.93 7.11
C LEU A 105 -6.28 -3.46 5.85
N SER A 106 -6.63 -2.59 4.90
CA SER A 106 -7.22 -3.02 3.62
C SER A 106 -6.27 -3.92 2.84
N VAL A 107 -4.99 -3.56 2.77
CA VAL A 107 -3.96 -4.38 2.12
C VAL A 107 -3.73 -5.70 2.88
N GLN A 108 -3.69 -5.67 4.21
CA GLN A 108 -3.57 -6.88 5.02
C GLN A 108 -4.76 -7.83 4.81
N SER A 109 -5.98 -7.28 4.74
CA SER A 109 -7.20 -8.05 4.47
C SER A 109 -7.16 -8.70 3.08
N MET A 110 -6.75 -7.93 2.06
CA MET A 110 -6.56 -8.42 0.69
C MET A 110 -5.59 -9.62 0.65
N LEU A 111 -4.42 -9.49 1.29
CA LEU A 111 -3.46 -10.59 1.39
C LEU A 111 -4.01 -11.77 2.21
N SER A 112 -4.75 -11.51 3.28
CA SER A 112 -5.27 -12.57 4.15
C SER A 112 -6.32 -13.44 3.44
N GLY A 113 -7.16 -12.84 2.59
CA GLY A 113 -8.19 -13.53 1.81
C GLY A 113 -7.67 -14.27 0.58
N ASN A 114 -6.41 -14.07 0.19
CA ASN A 114 -5.89 -14.61 -1.05
C ASN A 114 -5.50 -16.09 -0.94
N THR A 115 -5.97 -16.89 -1.89
CA THR A 115 -5.64 -18.31 -2.03
C THR A 115 -4.83 -18.61 -3.29
N ASP A 116 -4.58 -17.60 -4.12
CA ASP A 116 -3.85 -17.72 -5.38
C ASP A 116 -2.46 -17.07 -5.30
N GLY A 117 -1.41 -17.87 -5.45
CA GLY A 117 -0.03 -17.41 -5.48
C GLY A 117 0.42 -16.89 -6.85
N SER A 118 -0.45 -16.20 -7.59
CA SER A 118 -0.16 -15.68 -8.93
C SER A 118 0.15 -14.18 -8.92
N ARG A 119 0.79 -13.71 -10.00
CA ARG A 119 1.03 -12.28 -10.26
C ARG A 119 -0.10 -11.73 -11.14
N PRO A 120 -0.31 -10.40 -11.17
CA PRO A 120 -1.23 -9.79 -12.13
C PRO A 120 -0.84 -10.16 -13.56
N GLU A 121 -1.84 -10.28 -14.44
CA GLU A 121 -1.58 -10.46 -15.87
C GLU A 121 -0.76 -9.26 -16.40
N GLY A 122 0.27 -9.55 -17.20
CA GLY A 122 1.12 -8.50 -17.74
C GLY A 122 2.13 -7.90 -16.75
N ASP A 123 2.37 -8.53 -15.59
CA ASP A 123 3.31 -8.05 -14.56
C ASP A 123 4.67 -7.61 -15.15
N HIS A 124 5.25 -8.44 -16.00
CA HIS A 124 6.55 -8.18 -16.61
C HIS A 124 6.52 -6.97 -17.55
N GLN A 125 5.46 -6.82 -18.34
CA GLN A 125 5.26 -5.69 -19.24
C GLN A 125 5.04 -4.41 -18.45
N TYR A 126 4.18 -4.44 -17.45
CA TYR A 126 3.91 -3.31 -16.57
C TYR A 126 5.19 -2.83 -15.89
N CYS A 127 5.94 -3.73 -15.25
CA CYS A 127 7.15 -3.36 -14.50
C CYS A 127 8.26 -2.74 -15.37
N LYS A 128 8.28 -3.00 -16.70
CA LYS A 128 9.23 -2.37 -17.62
C LYS A 128 8.93 -0.90 -17.89
N SER A 129 7.66 -0.51 -17.89
CA SER A 129 7.19 0.84 -18.22
C SER A 129 6.54 1.57 -17.05
N ALA A 130 6.50 0.95 -15.87
CA ALA A 130 5.82 1.47 -14.71
C ALA A 130 6.40 2.84 -14.31
N PRO A 131 5.56 3.85 -14.05
CA PRO A 131 6.02 5.12 -13.52
C PRO A 131 6.67 4.92 -12.15
N LYS A 132 7.60 5.79 -11.74
CA LYS A 132 8.15 5.75 -10.38
C LYS A 132 7.08 6.02 -9.31
N ASN A 133 6.14 6.91 -9.64
CA ASN A 133 4.98 7.20 -8.80
C ASN A 133 3.84 6.24 -9.19
N PRO A 134 3.43 5.30 -8.31
CA PRO A 134 2.36 4.36 -8.61
C PRO A 134 1.01 5.05 -8.91
N LEU A 135 0.76 6.26 -8.42
CA LEU A 135 -0.48 7.02 -8.67
C LEU A 135 -0.68 7.38 -10.15
N HIS A 136 0.39 7.44 -10.94
CA HIS A 136 0.30 7.70 -12.38
C HIS A 136 0.05 6.44 -13.22
N SER A 137 -0.10 5.28 -12.56
CA SER A 137 -0.38 4.03 -13.23
C SER A 137 -1.81 4.02 -13.74
N LYS A 138 -1.99 3.60 -14.99
CA LYS A 138 -3.32 3.39 -15.57
C LYS A 138 -3.77 1.98 -15.21
N TRP A 139 -4.56 1.87 -14.16
CA TRP A 139 -5.18 0.61 -13.79
C TRP A 139 -6.46 0.41 -14.59
N VAL A 140 -6.63 -0.79 -15.15
CA VAL A 140 -7.95 -1.27 -15.53
C VAL A 140 -8.41 -2.07 -14.34
N PHE A 141 -9.34 -1.51 -13.57
CA PHE A 141 -10.02 -2.28 -12.54
C PHE A 141 -11.07 -3.13 -13.27
N ASP A 142 -10.99 -4.45 -13.15
CA ASP A 142 -12.08 -5.34 -13.54
C ASP A 142 -13.23 -5.19 -12.52
N ASP A 143 -13.88 -4.01 -12.52
CA ASP A 143 -15.14 -3.77 -11.83
C ASP A 143 -16.28 -3.92 -12.85
N ASP A 144 -16.50 -5.16 -13.30
CA ASP A 144 -17.71 -5.50 -14.04
C ASP A 144 -18.10 -6.95 -13.76
N SER A 145 -18.85 -7.13 -12.67
CA SER A 145 -19.87 -8.18 -12.59
C SER A 145 -20.91 -7.74 -11.57
N ILE A 146 -21.96 -7.15 -12.15
CA ILE A 146 -23.32 -7.03 -11.61
C ILE A 146 -23.80 -8.37 -11.03
#